data_AF-A0A815IRL2-F1
#
_entry.id   AF-A0A815IRL2-F1
#
_cell.length_a   1.000
_cell.length_b   1.000
_cell.length_c   1.000
_cell.angle_alpha   90.00
_cell.angle_beta   90.00
_cell.angle_gamma   90.00
#
_symmetry.space_group_name_H-M   'P 1'
#
loop_
_entity.id
_entity.type
_entity.pdbx_description
1 polymer ?
#
loop_
_entity_poly.entity_id
_entity_poly.type
_entity_poly.pdbx_seq_one_letter_code
_entity_poly.pdbx_strand_id
1 'polypeptide(L)'
;MPHPPILRGIQLVVDALQRAGHTVVEWRPYKHKYAVDLIGSIYRADGGEDIRNVVTLGGEPLISNIANIIGPGVKEKIDLNVMWDIQIKKYEYQQEYLAIWMERNEINAWIQPIAPHAAIRHDQYKYGGYTSVINLLDYPAVVVPVTFAEKETDITDLNYKAISDLDRQVHDDYQADVYNGAPVAVQIIGRRLQEEYVIGLAEQVGRALGSS
;
A
#
# COMPACT_ATOMS: atom_id res chain seq x y z
N MET A 1 8.10 -7.57 -3.95
CA MET A 1 7.95 -8.30 -2.70
C MET A 1 8.33 -7.38 -1.56
N PRO A 2 7.54 -7.39 -0.47
CA PRO A 2 7.93 -6.75 0.77
C PRO A 2 9.22 -7.32 1.35
N HIS A 3 9.86 -6.54 2.21
CA HIS A 3 10.99 -6.94 3.04
C HIS A 3 10.61 -8.11 3.96
N PRO A 4 11.57 -8.96 4.35
CA PRO A 4 11.36 -10.09 5.25
C PRO A 4 10.50 -9.81 6.50
N PRO A 5 10.70 -8.72 7.28
CA PRO A 5 9.86 -8.44 8.45
C PRO A 5 8.37 -8.25 8.10
N ILE A 6 8.06 -7.68 6.94
CA ILE A 6 6.68 -7.47 6.50
C ILE A 6 6.04 -8.82 6.11
N LEU A 7 6.78 -9.68 5.43
CA LEU A 7 6.33 -11.03 5.08
C LEU A 7 6.05 -11.86 6.34
N ARG A 8 6.96 -11.83 7.32
CA ARG A 8 6.74 -12.47 8.62
C ARG A 8 5.54 -11.88 9.35
N GLY A 9 5.40 -10.55 9.36
CA GLY A 9 4.24 -9.87 9.95
C GLY A 9 2.90 -10.34 9.37
N ILE A 10 2.81 -10.51 8.04
CA ILE A 10 1.63 -11.08 7.38
C ILE A 10 1.41 -12.54 7.83
N GLN A 11 2.46 -13.36 7.86
CA GLN A 11 2.34 -14.77 8.26
C GLN A 11 1.86 -14.90 9.72
N LEU A 12 2.37 -14.07 10.63
CA LEU A 12 1.92 -14.05 12.03
C LEU A 12 0.42 -13.77 12.15
N VAL A 13 -0.10 -12.84 11.34
CA VAL A 13 -1.54 -12.53 11.31
C VAL A 13 -2.34 -13.70 10.76
N VAL A 14 -1.87 -14.33 9.67
CA VAL A 14 -2.50 -15.52 9.08
C VAL A 14 -2.59 -16.64 10.13
N ASP A 15 -1.48 -16.97 10.79
CA ASP A 15 -1.40 -18.03 11.78
C ASP A 15 -2.27 -17.73 13.01
N ALA A 16 -2.29 -16.47 13.46
CA ALA A 16 -3.14 -16.03 14.57
C ALA A 16 -4.63 -16.19 14.25
N LEU A 17 -5.07 -15.73 13.07
CA LEU A 17 -6.46 -15.82 12.65
C LEU A 17 -6.90 -17.28 12.44
N GLN A 18 -6.05 -18.12 11.84
CA GLN A 18 -6.34 -19.55 11.69
C GLN A 18 -6.48 -20.26 13.05
N ARG A 19 -5.58 -19.97 14.01
CA ARG A 19 -5.68 -20.52 15.37
C ARG A 19 -6.95 -20.07 16.11
N ALA A 20 -7.40 -18.84 15.85
CA ALA A 20 -8.67 -18.32 16.37
C ALA A 20 -9.92 -18.90 15.67
N GLY A 21 -9.75 -19.76 14.67
CA GLY A 21 -10.84 -20.44 13.96
C GLY A 21 -11.39 -19.68 12.76
N HIS A 22 -10.73 -18.62 12.30
CA HIS A 22 -11.11 -17.91 11.09
C HIS A 22 -10.64 -18.63 9.82
N THR A 23 -11.44 -18.55 8.77
CA THR A 23 -11.05 -19.03 7.44
C THR A 23 -10.16 -17.99 6.77
N VAL A 24 -8.91 -18.35 6.49
CA VAL A 24 -7.96 -17.50 5.75
C VAL A 24 -7.73 -18.10 4.36
N VAL A 25 -7.93 -17.30 3.33
CA VAL A 25 -7.78 -17.68 1.92
C VAL A 25 -6.90 -16.68 1.19
N GLU A 26 -6.23 -17.13 0.13
CA GLU A 26 -5.44 -16.24 -0.72
C GLU A 26 -6.35 -15.23 -1.44
N TRP A 27 -5.98 -13.95 -1.36
CA TRP A 27 -6.57 -12.88 -2.16
C TRP A 27 -5.57 -12.40 -3.20
N ARG A 28 -5.95 -12.47 -4.48
CA ARG A 28 -5.11 -12.02 -5.60
C ARG A 28 -5.54 -10.63 -6.03
N PRO A 29 -4.65 -9.62 -5.96
CA PRO A 29 -4.96 -8.27 -6.42
C PRO A 29 -5.34 -8.24 -7.90
N TYR A 30 -6.41 -7.53 -8.25
CA TYR A 30 -6.89 -7.41 -9.63
C TYR A 30 -6.28 -6.19 -10.33
N LYS A 31 -5.59 -6.43 -11.46
CA LYS A 31 -4.94 -5.41 -12.31
C LYS A 31 -4.18 -4.34 -11.50
N HIS A 32 -3.44 -4.73 -10.45
CA HIS A 32 -2.85 -3.79 -9.49
C HIS A 32 -1.92 -2.74 -10.13
N LYS A 33 -1.07 -3.14 -11.09
CA LYS A 33 -0.22 -2.19 -11.81
C LYS A 33 -1.03 -1.12 -12.55
N TYR A 34 -2.10 -1.52 -13.23
CA TYR A 34 -3.00 -0.58 -13.91
C TYR A 34 -3.62 0.40 -12.92
N ALA A 35 -4.05 -0.07 -11.74
CA ALA A 35 -4.60 0.78 -10.69
C ALA A 35 -3.58 1.81 -10.18
N VAL A 36 -2.33 1.40 -9.95
CA VAL A 36 -1.22 2.30 -9.56
C VAL A 36 -0.97 3.36 -10.64
N ASP A 37 -0.93 2.96 -11.90
CA ASP A 37 -0.73 3.89 -13.03
C ASP A 37 -1.92 4.86 -13.18
N LEU A 38 -3.16 4.36 -12.96
CA LEU A 38 -4.40 5.13 -13.05
C LEU A 38 -4.50 6.19 -11.94
N ILE A 39 -4.34 5.80 -10.68
CA ILE A 39 -4.37 6.75 -9.55
C ILE A 39 -3.24 7.77 -9.66
N GLY A 40 -2.05 7.35 -10.11
CA GLY A 40 -0.94 8.26 -10.35
C GLY A 40 -1.23 9.28 -11.46
N SER A 41 -2.06 8.93 -12.45
CA SER A 41 -2.50 9.88 -13.48
C SER A 41 -3.46 10.93 -12.93
N ILE A 42 -4.29 10.55 -11.95
CA ILE A 42 -5.16 11.48 -11.22
C ILE A 42 -4.34 12.43 -10.35
N TYR A 43 -3.38 11.90 -9.56
CA TYR A 43 -2.54 12.71 -8.67
C TYR A 43 -1.65 13.72 -9.39
N ARG A 44 -1.35 13.51 -10.68
CA ARG A 44 -0.49 14.38 -11.49
C ARG A 44 -1.24 15.16 -12.56
N ALA A 45 -2.58 15.20 -12.48
CA ALA A 45 -3.39 15.77 -13.55
C ALA A 45 -3.12 17.26 -13.80
N ASP A 46 -2.77 18.02 -12.76
CA ASP A 46 -2.42 19.44 -12.87
C ASP A 46 -0.96 19.68 -13.30
N GLY A 47 -0.17 18.63 -13.54
CA GLY A 47 1.27 18.76 -13.83
C GLY A 47 2.06 19.35 -12.67
N GLY A 48 1.59 19.19 -11.43
CA GLY A 48 2.21 19.74 -10.22
C GLY A 48 2.14 21.26 -10.11
N GLU A 49 1.26 21.91 -10.89
CA GLU A 49 1.07 23.35 -10.89
C GLU A 49 0.70 23.88 -9.50
N ASP A 50 -0.26 23.24 -8.82
CA ASP A 50 -0.72 23.69 -7.51
C ASP A 50 0.40 23.59 -6.47
N ILE A 51 1.15 22.49 -6.49
CA ILE A 51 2.28 22.29 -5.57
C ILE A 51 3.40 23.30 -5.86
N ARG A 52 3.75 23.53 -7.14
CA ARG A 52 4.77 24.52 -7.53
C ARG A 52 4.38 25.93 -7.08
N ASN A 53 3.11 26.30 -7.20
CA ASN A 53 2.60 27.59 -6.76
C ASN A 53 2.76 27.78 -5.26
N VAL A 54 2.39 26.78 -4.45
CA VAL A 54 2.54 26.85 -2.99
C VAL A 54 4.01 26.92 -2.57
N VAL A 55 4.88 26.08 -3.16
CA VAL A 55 6.33 26.09 -2.85
C VAL A 55 6.95 27.44 -3.21
N THR A 56 6.59 28.01 -4.36
CA THR A 56 7.10 29.32 -4.79
C THR A 56 6.65 30.44 -3.86
N LEU A 57 5.40 30.41 -3.39
CA LEU A 57 4.88 31.38 -2.42
C LEU A 57 5.61 31.29 -1.07
N GLY A 58 5.99 30.09 -0.65
CA GLY A 58 6.74 29.88 0.60
C GLY A 58 8.23 30.25 0.51
N GLY A 59 8.82 30.18 -0.69
CA GLY A 59 10.25 30.45 -0.91
C GLY A 59 11.20 29.34 -0.43
N GLU A 60 10.67 28.16 -0.07
CA GLU A 60 11.45 27.01 0.37
C GLU A 60 11.94 26.18 -0.83
N PRO A 61 13.12 25.53 -0.72
CA PRO A 61 13.59 24.62 -1.76
C PRO A 61 12.71 23.37 -1.84
N LEU A 62 12.59 22.83 -3.05
CA LEU A 62 11.94 21.54 -3.27
C LEU A 62 12.68 20.42 -2.55
N ILE A 63 11.95 19.62 -1.76
CA ILE A 63 12.52 18.40 -1.17
C ILE A 63 12.78 17.36 -2.29
N SER A 64 13.91 16.68 -2.21
CA SER A 64 14.36 15.69 -3.20
C SER A 64 13.31 14.60 -3.46
N ASN A 65 12.61 14.16 -2.42
CA ASN A 65 11.64 13.06 -2.50
C ASN A 65 10.44 13.34 -3.41
N ILE A 66 10.06 14.61 -3.60
CA ILE A 66 8.93 14.97 -4.47
C ILE A 66 9.38 15.49 -5.83
N ALA A 67 10.69 15.55 -6.09
CA ALA A 67 11.22 16.02 -7.37
C ALA A 67 10.71 15.17 -8.55
N ASN A 68 10.44 13.88 -8.35
CA ASN A 68 9.85 13.02 -9.38
C ASN A 68 8.36 13.30 -9.66
N ILE A 69 7.71 14.12 -8.82
CA ILE A 69 6.29 14.49 -8.92
C ILE A 69 6.14 15.91 -9.46
N ILE A 70 7.06 16.83 -9.16
CA ILE A 70 6.93 18.26 -9.50
C ILE A 70 8.19 18.91 -10.07
N GLY A 71 9.27 18.15 -10.23
CA GLY A 71 10.54 18.63 -10.77
C GLY A 71 10.57 18.70 -12.30
N PRO A 72 11.71 19.10 -12.88
CA PRO A 72 11.89 19.16 -14.33
C PRO A 72 11.65 17.81 -15.00
N GLY A 73 10.89 17.79 -16.10
CA GLY A 73 10.61 16.57 -16.89
C GLY A 73 9.40 15.75 -16.43
N VAL A 74 8.64 16.24 -15.45
CA VAL A 74 7.33 15.69 -15.10
C VAL A 74 6.34 15.90 -16.24
N LYS A 75 5.35 15.01 -16.36
CA LYS A 75 4.28 15.11 -17.35
C LYS A 75 3.55 16.45 -17.28
N GLU A 76 3.26 17.00 -18.45
CA GLU A 76 2.43 18.18 -18.62
C GLU A 76 1.03 17.98 -18.02
N LYS A 77 0.42 19.09 -17.60
CA LYS A 77 -0.99 19.11 -17.17
C LYS A 77 -1.89 18.54 -18.26
N ILE A 78 -2.91 17.81 -17.84
CA ILE A 78 -3.90 17.24 -18.77
C ILE A 78 -5.09 18.20 -18.92
N ASP A 79 -5.79 18.10 -20.05
CA ASP A 79 -7.03 18.83 -20.25
C ASP A 79 -8.22 18.17 -19.53
N LEU A 80 -9.34 18.89 -19.49
CA LEU A 80 -10.56 18.47 -18.80
C LEU A 80 -11.17 17.19 -19.38
N ASN A 81 -11.14 17.02 -20.71
CA ASN A 81 -11.73 15.85 -21.36
C ASN A 81 -10.89 14.60 -21.07
N VAL A 82 -9.56 14.72 -21.09
CA VAL A 82 -8.65 13.63 -20.68
C VAL A 82 -8.88 13.28 -19.20
N MET A 83 -9.08 14.27 -18.33
CA MET A 83 -9.44 14.02 -16.94
C MET A 83 -10.76 13.27 -16.82
N TRP A 84 -11.80 13.64 -17.57
CA TRP A 84 -13.08 12.92 -17.58
C TRP A 84 -12.93 11.47 -18.03
N ASP A 85 -12.14 11.20 -19.08
CA ASP A 85 -11.84 9.83 -19.52
C ASP A 85 -11.14 9.02 -18.43
N ILE A 86 -10.23 9.64 -17.66
CA ILE A 86 -9.58 9.02 -16.52
C ILE A 86 -10.58 8.70 -15.40
N GLN A 87 -11.54 9.60 -15.12
CA GLN A 87 -12.58 9.34 -14.11
C GLN A 87 -13.52 8.20 -14.53
N ILE A 88 -13.86 8.10 -15.82
CA ILE A 88 -14.63 6.96 -16.35
C ILE A 88 -13.86 5.65 -16.11
N LYS A 89 -12.57 5.60 -16.47
CA LYS A 89 -11.71 4.43 -16.24
C LYS A 89 -11.58 4.06 -14.76
N LYS A 90 -11.54 5.05 -13.86
CA LYS A 90 -11.56 4.83 -12.41
C LYS A 90 -12.86 4.14 -12.01
N TYR A 91 -14.00 4.69 -12.46
CA TYR A 91 -15.30 4.13 -12.13
C TYR A 91 -15.46 2.69 -12.65
N GLU A 92 -15.08 2.43 -13.90
CA GLU A 92 -15.06 1.09 -14.48
C GLU A 92 -14.20 0.12 -13.65
N TYR A 93 -12.99 0.53 -13.26
CA TYR A 93 -12.12 -0.27 -12.40
C TYR A 93 -12.76 -0.58 -11.05
N GLN A 94 -13.40 0.40 -10.40
CA GLN A 94 -14.10 0.20 -9.14
C GLN A 94 -15.25 -0.81 -9.28
N GLN A 95 -16.01 -0.74 -10.38
CA GLN A 95 -17.11 -1.67 -10.67
C GLN A 95 -16.60 -3.09 -10.95
N GLU A 96 -15.53 -3.23 -11.74
CA GLU A 96 -14.87 -4.53 -11.98
C GLU A 96 -14.37 -5.15 -10.67
N TYR A 97 -13.71 -4.37 -9.81
CA TYR A 97 -13.17 -4.85 -8.54
C TYR A 97 -14.29 -5.25 -7.56
N LEU A 98 -15.37 -4.46 -7.51
CA LEU A 98 -16.55 -4.79 -6.72
C LEU A 98 -17.18 -6.10 -7.19
N ALA A 99 -17.32 -6.32 -8.51
CA ALA A 99 -17.87 -7.56 -9.05
C ALA A 99 -17.06 -8.78 -8.59
N ILE A 100 -15.72 -8.71 -8.66
CA ILE A 100 -14.82 -9.77 -8.19
C ILE A 100 -15.01 -10.03 -6.68
N TRP A 101 -15.16 -8.98 -5.87
CA TRP A 101 -15.44 -9.18 -4.44
C TRP A 101 -16.82 -9.79 -4.22
N MET A 102 -17.84 -9.40 -4.99
CA MET A 102 -19.19 -9.98 -4.87
C MET A 102 -19.24 -11.45 -5.29
N GLU A 103 -18.43 -11.88 -6.26
CA GLU A 103 -18.26 -13.31 -6.60
C GLU A 103 -17.70 -14.12 -5.42
N ARG A 104 -16.95 -13.45 -4.53
CA ARG A 104 -16.37 -14.01 -3.30
C ARG A 104 -16.99 -13.37 -2.07
N ASN A 105 -18.32 -13.32 -2.03
CA ASN A 105 -19.05 -12.62 -0.97
C ASN A 105 -18.77 -13.18 0.45
N GLU A 106 -18.23 -14.40 0.55
CA GLU A 106 -17.73 -14.98 1.80
C GLU A 106 -16.53 -14.23 2.39
N ILE A 107 -15.82 -13.43 1.60
CA ILE A 107 -14.69 -12.61 2.07
C ILE A 107 -15.22 -11.33 2.73
N ASN A 108 -15.02 -11.26 4.05
CA ASN A 108 -15.40 -10.11 4.87
C ASN A 108 -14.42 -8.94 4.74
N ALA A 109 -13.14 -9.25 4.63
CA ALA A 109 -12.04 -8.31 4.48
C ALA A 109 -10.83 -9.03 3.86
N TRP A 110 -9.88 -8.27 3.33
CA TRP A 110 -8.55 -8.81 3.06
C TRP A 110 -7.48 -8.07 3.87
N ILE A 111 -6.36 -8.76 4.05
CA ILE A 111 -5.20 -8.25 4.78
C ILE A 111 -4.04 -8.18 3.78
N GLN A 112 -3.33 -7.07 3.77
CA GLN A 112 -2.16 -6.88 2.92
C GLN A 112 -1.08 -6.06 3.65
N PRO A 113 0.17 -6.05 3.14
CA PRO A 113 1.18 -5.10 3.58
C PRO A 113 0.71 -3.65 3.48
N ILE A 114 1.08 -2.80 4.45
CA ILE A 114 0.85 -1.35 4.36
C ILE A 114 1.93 -0.64 3.53
N ALA A 115 3.16 -1.13 3.62
CA ALA A 115 4.33 -0.68 2.89
C ALA A 115 5.21 -1.91 2.61
N PRO A 116 6.13 -1.84 1.63
CA PRO A 116 7.02 -2.96 1.37
C PRO A 116 8.15 -3.07 2.41
N HIS A 117 8.26 -2.17 3.37
CA HIS A 117 9.36 -2.12 4.34
C HIS A 117 8.81 -1.86 5.75
N ALA A 118 9.56 -2.27 6.78
CA ALA A 118 9.38 -1.72 8.13
C ALA A 118 9.75 -0.21 8.12
N ALA A 119 9.59 0.51 9.23
CA ALA A 119 9.77 1.97 9.29
C ALA A 119 10.86 2.52 8.34
N ILE A 120 10.46 3.39 7.41
CA ILE A 120 11.31 3.78 6.28
C ILE A 120 12.50 4.63 6.73
N ARG A 121 13.64 4.40 6.09
CA ARG A 121 14.80 5.29 6.21
C ARG A 121 14.49 6.64 5.56
N HIS A 122 15.11 7.69 6.08
CA HIS A 122 14.98 9.03 5.52
C HIS A 122 15.26 9.01 4.01
N ASP A 123 14.37 9.63 3.24
CA ASP A 123 14.46 9.76 1.78
C ASP A 123 14.51 8.45 0.96
N GLN A 124 14.05 7.33 1.53
CA GLN A 124 14.04 6.03 0.83
C GLN A 124 12.65 5.50 0.49
N TYR A 125 11.60 6.31 0.59
CA TYR A 125 10.23 5.86 0.26
C TYR A 125 10.02 5.77 -1.25
N LYS A 126 10.08 4.54 -1.79
CA LYS A 126 10.07 4.29 -3.25
C LYS A 126 8.73 3.78 -3.80
N TYR A 127 7.89 3.15 -2.99
CA TYR A 127 6.67 2.47 -3.47
C TYR A 127 5.48 2.68 -2.55
N GLY A 128 4.42 3.29 -3.08
CA GLY A 128 3.15 3.54 -2.38
C GLY A 128 1.94 2.79 -2.94
N GLY A 129 2.13 1.76 -3.77
CA GLY A 129 1.02 1.08 -4.45
C GLY A 129 0.06 0.35 -3.49
N TYR A 130 0.57 -0.15 -2.36
CA TYR A 130 -0.23 -0.84 -1.34
C TYR A 130 -1.38 0.00 -0.78
N THR A 131 -1.19 1.31 -0.62
CA THR A 131 -2.22 2.24 -0.13
C THR A 131 -2.91 2.97 -1.28
N SER A 132 -2.18 3.35 -2.32
CA SER A 132 -2.73 4.16 -3.42
C SER A 132 -3.87 3.45 -4.17
N VAL A 133 -3.80 2.12 -4.31
CA VAL A 133 -4.89 1.35 -4.93
C VAL A 133 -6.14 1.34 -4.05
N ILE A 134 -5.98 1.34 -2.72
CA ILE A 134 -7.11 1.38 -1.78
C ILE A 134 -7.78 2.76 -1.81
N ASN A 135 -6.99 3.84 -1.94
CA ASN A 135 -7.51 5.19 -2.19
C ASN A 135 -8.28 5.26 -3.51
N LEU A 136 -7.79 4.63 -4.58
CA LEU A 136 -8.48 4.58 -5.87
C LEU A 136 -9.82 3.84 -5.75
N LEU A 137 -9.85 2.74 -5.00
CA LEU A 137 -11.04 1.92 -4.77
C LEU A 137 -12.06 2.59 -3.83
N ASP A 138 -11.63 3.55 -3.03
CA ASP A 138 -12.46 4.20 -1.99
C ASP A 138 -12.98 3.17 -0.97
N TYR A 139 -12.07 2.32 -0.48
CA TYR A 139 -12.37 1.30 0.53
C TYR A 139 -11.81 1.70 1.90
N PRO A 140 -12.55 1.45 3.00
CA PRO A 140 -12.05 1.68 4.34
C PRO A 140 -10.91 0.72 4.66
N ALA A 141 -9.86 1.26 5.28
CA ALA A 141 -8.70 0.49 5.72
C ALA A 141 -8.26 0.91 7.13
N VAL A 142 -7.87 -0.06 7.95
CA VAL A 142 -7.28 0.15 9.27
C VAL A 142 -5.90 -0.49 9.32
N VAL A 143 -4.92 0.24 9.86
CA VAL A 143 -3.55 -0.26 10.04
C VAL A 143 -3.39 -0.81 11.45
N VAL A 144 -2.92 -2.04 11.55
CA VAL A 144 -2.69 -2.75 12.82
C VAL A 144 -1.20 -3.08 12.94
N PRO A 145 -0.51 -2.60 14.00
CA PRO A 145 0.84 -3.06 14.33
C PRO A 145 0.82 -4.54 14.74
N VAL A 146 1.75 -5.35 14.23
CA VAL A 146 1.72 -6.81 14.40
C VAL A 146 2.98 -7.40 15.01
N THR A 147 4.14 -6.78 14.78
CA THR A 147 5.41 -7.23 15.34
C THR A 147 6.47 -6.12 15.20
N PHE A 148 7.70 -6.43 15.58
CA PHE A 148 8.89 -5.63 15.29
C PHE A 148 9.83 -6.47 14.42
N ALA A 149 10.61 -5.82 13.56
CA ALA A 149 11.63 -6.48 12.77
C ALA A 149 12.75 -7.07 13.64
N GLU A 150 13.24 -8.24 13.28
CA GLU A 150 14.22 -9.04 14.03
C GLU A 150 15.33 -9.49 13.09
N LYS A 151 16.54 -8.94 13.24
CA LYS A 151 17.63 -9.17 12.28
C LYS A 151 18.05 -10.63 12.09
N GLU A 152 17.93 -11.45 13.13
CA GLU A 152 18.35 -12.87 13.09
C GLU A 152 17.30 -13.76 12.41
N THR A 153 16.04 -13.31 12.40
CA THR A 153 14.91 -14.05 11.83
C THR A 153 14.59 -13.55 10.42
N ASP A 154 14.67 -12.24 10.21
CA ASP A 154 14.24 -11.55 9.01
C ASP A 154 15.37 -11.49 7.97
N ILE A 155 15.80 -12.66 7.48
CA ILE A 155 16.91 -12.77 6.55
C ILE A 155 16.42 -12.63 5.10
N THR A 156 17.20 -11.92 4.27
CA THR A 156 16.93 -11.76 2.84
C THR A 156 16.92 -13.11 2.10
N ASP A 157 15.92 -13.33 1.23
CA ASP A 157 15.89 -14.49 0.35
C ASP A 157 16.89 -14.33 -0.81
N LEU A 158 17.94 -15.15 -0.82
CA LEU A 158 18.97 -15.14 -1.87
C LEU A 158 18.46 -15.66 -3.22
N ASN A 159 17.32 -16.36 -3.25
CA ASN A 159 16.71 -16.88 -4.49
C ASN A 159 15.61 -15.97 -5.04
N TYR A 160 15.41 -14.81 -4.43
CA TYR A 160 14.39 -13.86 -4.83
C TYR A 160 14.55 -13.41 -6.29
N LYS A 161 13.43 -13.37 -7.01
CA LYS A 161 13.35 -12.86 -8.39
C LYS A 161 12.44 -11.65 -8.42
N ALA A 162 13.03 -10.49 -8.67
CA ALA A 162 12.31 -9.24 -8.80
C ALA A 162 11.33 -9.28 -10.00
N ILE A 163 10.12 -8.78 -9.78
CA ILE A 163 9.11 -8.67 -10.86
C ILE A 163 9.17 -7.35 -11.62
N SER A 164 9.97 -6.38 -11.14
CA SER A 164 10.27 -5.11 -11.81
C SER A 164 11.56 -4.50 -11.26
N ASP A 165 12.07 -3.44 -11.90
CA ASP A 165 13.23 -2.71 -11.39
C ASP A 165 12.96 -2.03 -10.04
N LEU A 166 11.76 -1.47 -9.86
CA LEU A 166 11.36 -0.87 -8.58
C LEU A 166 11.31 -1.94 -7.48
N ASP A 167 10.86 -3.14 -7.83
CA ASP A 167 10.80 -4.27 -6.94
C ASP A 167 12.19 -4.70 -6.46
N ARG A 168 13.13 -4.79 -7.41
CA ARG A 168 14.54 -5.06 -7.13
C ARG A 168 15.14 -3.98 -6.21
N GLN A 169 14.92 -2.70 -6.52
CA GLN A 169 15.45 -1.60 -5.70
C GLN A 169 14.96 -1.66 -4.26
N VAL A 170 13.65 -1.88 -4.07
CA VAL A 170 13.07 -2.02 -2.72
C VAL A 170 13.67 -3.21 -2.01
N HIS A 171 13.78 -4.37 -2.68
CA HIS A 171 14.39 -5.56 -2.09
C HIS A 171 15.85 -5.33 -1.67
N ASP A 172 16.66 -4.75 -2.55
CA ASP A 172 18.10 -4.52 -2.34
C ASP A 172 18.39 -3.46 -1.27
N ASP A 173 17.42 -2.58 -0.95
CA ASP A 173 17.55 -1.60 0.14
C ASP A 173 17.48 -2.23 1.55
N TYR A 174 17.03 -3.48 1.67
CA TYR A 174 16.84 -4.11 2.96
C TYR A 174 18.18 -4.38 3.67
N GLN A 175 18.31 -3.87 4.90
CA GLN A 175 19.48 -4.06 5.76
C GLN A 175 19.02 -4.48 7.16
N ALA A 176 19.20 -5.75 7.51
CA ALA A 176 18.67 -6.33 8.74
C ALA A 176 19.04 -5.55 10.01
N ASP A 177 20.31 -5.14 10.15
CA ASP A 177 20.75 -4.35 11.32
C ASP A 177 20.10 -2.97 11.40
N VAL A 178 19.81 -2.32 10.26
CA VAL A 178 19.19 -0.99 10.23
C VAL A 178 17.71 -1.04 10.60
N TYR A 179 17.02 -2.11 10.18
CA TYR A 179 15.60 -2.28 10.44
C TYR A 179 15.31 -2.99 11.77
N ASN A 180 16.30 -3.55 12.46
CA ASN A 180 16.09 -4.28 13.70
C ASN A 180 15.35 -3.43 14.75
N GLY A 181 14.25 -3.96 15.30
CA GLY A 181 13.38 -3.26 16.23
C GLY A 181 12.41 -2.26 15.60
N ALA A 182 12.40 -2.09 14.27
CA ALA A 182 11.43 -1.23 13.60
C ALA A 182 10.02 -1.84 13.64
N PRO A 183 8.96 -1.04 13.84
CA PRO A 183 7.60 -1.53 13.88
C PRO A 183 7.16 -2.07 12.51
N VAL A 184 6.44 -3.19 12.55
CA VAL A 184 5.81 -3.83 11.40
C VAL A 184 4.31 -3.76 11.59
N ALA A 185 3.61 -3.35 10.53
CA ALA A 185 2.16 -3.27 10.51
C ALA A 185 1.58 -3.86 9.23
N VAL A 186 0.32 -4.26 9.31
CA VAL A 186 -0.49 -4.68 8.17
C VAL A 186 -1.69 -3.77 8.06
N GLN A 187 -2.33 -3.75 6.89
CA GLN A 187 -3.61 -3.08 6.70
C GLN A 187 -4.71 -4.10 6.47
N ILE A 188 -5.86 -3.85 7.08
CA ILE A 188 -7.10 -4.61 6.96
C ILE A 188 -8.06 -3.74 6.16
N ILE A 189 -8.59 -4.28 5.06
CA ILE A 189 -9.44 -3.55 4.12
C ILE A 189 -10.81 -4.20 4.09
N GLY A 190 -11.83 -3.39 4.35
CA GLY A 190 -13.22 -3.81 4.22
C GLY A 190 -13.91 -3.17 3.03
N ARG A 191 -15.20 -3.44 2.91
CA ARG A 191 -16.01 -2.89 1.81
C ARG A 191 -16.34 -1.44 2.09
N ARG A 192 -16.60 -0.69 1.02
CA ARG A 192 -17.03 0.70 1.07
C ARG A 192 -18.23 0.88 2.02
N LEU A 193 -18.20 1.93 2.84
CA LEU A 193 -19.22 2.27 3.85
C LEU A 193 -19.39 1.21 4.96
N GLN A 194 -18.29 0.57 5.36
CA GLN A 194 -18.27 -0.40 6.46
C GLN A 194 -17.17 -0.09 7.48
N GLU A 195 -16.88 1.18 7.72
CA GLU A 195 -15.79 1.66 8.57
C GLU A 195 -15.84 1.03 9.98
N GLU A 196 -17.01 1.01 10.62
CA GLU A 196 -17.19 0.42 11.96
C GLU A 196 -16.93 -1.09 11.97
N TYR A 197 -17.31 -1.78 10.88
CA TYR A 197 -17.03 -3.20 10.72
C TYR A 197 -15.52 -3.46 10.57
N VAL A 198 -14.80 -2.64 9.79
CA VAL A 198 -13.34 -2.75 9.64
C VAL A 198 -12.62 -2.50 10.96
N ILE A 199 -13.10 -1.54 11.76
CA ILE A 199 -12.57 -1.29 13.11
C ILE A 199 -12.79 -2.54 14.00
N GLY A 200 -13.99 -3.14 13.96
CA GLY A 200 -14.26 -4.38 14.69
C GLY A 200 -13.37 -5.55 14.26
N LEU A 201 -13.08 -5.68 12.96
CA LEU A 201 -12.13 -6.67 12.44
C LEU A 201 -10.70 -6.42 12.92
N ALA A 202 -10.27 -5.15 12.95
CA ALA A 202 -8.95 -4.77 13.48
C ALA A 202 -8.80 -5.14 14.95
N GLU A 203 -9.85 -4.95 15.75
CA GLU A 203 -9.88 -5.42 17.14
C GLU A 203 -9.73 -6.94 17.23
N GLN A 204 -10.43 -7.71 16.38
CA GLN A 204 -10.29 -9.17 16.37
C GLN A 204 -8.87 -9.61 15.97
N VAL A 205 -8.25 -8.96 14.99
CA VAL A 205 -6.84 -9.22 14.62
C VAL A 205 -5.90 -8.93 15.79
N GLY A 206 -6.08 -7.80 16.48
CA GLY A 206 -5.31 -7.45 17.67
C GLY A 206 -5.43 -8.51 18.78
N ARG A 207 -6.66 -8.93 19.11
CA ARG A 207 -6.91 -9.99 20.09
C ARG A 207 -6.28 -11.32 19.70
N ALA A 208 -6.38 -11.72 18.42
CA ALA A 208 -5.80 -12.96 17.93
C ALA A 208 -4.25 -12.97 18.01
N LEU A 209 -3.63 -11.80 17.87
CA LEU A 209 -2.19 -11.61 18.07
C LEU A 209 -1.77 -11.56 19.54
N GLY A 210 -2.73 -11.56 20.48
CA GLY A 210 -2.46 -11.48 21.91
C GLY A 210 -2.31 -10.07 22.45
N SER A 211 -2.70 -9.05 21.68
CA SER A 211 -2.83 -7.67 22.19
C SER A 211 -4.08 -7.60 23.07
N SER A 212 -3.87 -7.35 24.35
CA SER A 212 -4.89 -7.08 25.37
C SER A 212 -5.46 -5.67 25.26
#